data_AF-A0A364Y8M2-F1
#
_entry.id   AF-A0A364Y8M2-F1
#
_cell.length_a   1.000
_cell.length_b   1.000
_cell.length_c   1.000
_cell.angle_alpha   90.00
_cell.angle_beta   90.00
_cell.angle_gamma   90.00
#
_symmetry.space_group_name_H-M   'P 1'
#
loop_
_entity.id
_entity.type
_entity.pdbx_description
1 polymer ?
#
loop_
_entity_poly.entity_id
_entity_poly.type
_entity_poly.pdbx_seq_one_letter_code
_entity_poly.pdbx_strand_id
1 'polypeptide(L)'
;MIQRIHKKSCIRKPNVNLSLSGLYNFYKNEDKRQHINVNLSFQEAADKQGDIIKPGAVSQFYNMSTVYGLLFVPQAIHFTASVNTTYNHVGGKTYWITGPTLGVRAKVFKKTMLTGMSASYNVSYNDGTAENKVLNLRGNVGYIFMKKHNLTLNAVWQRRERLEVPVTTAVTTTFAYAYSF
;
A
#
# COMPACT_ATOMS: atom_id res chain seq x y z
N MET A 1 29.40 22.96 51.00
CA MET A 1 28.32 21.95 51.01
C MET A 1 27.90 21.72 49.57
N ILE A 2 28.24 20.57 49.01
CA ILE A 2 28.19 20.26 47.57
C ILE A 2 26.75 19.85 47.21
N GLN A 3 26.05 20.65 46.40
CA GLN A 3 24.74 20.24 45.87
C GLN A 3 24.89 19.42 44.59
N ARG A 4 24.31 18.22 44.68
CA ARG A 4 24.29 17.15 43.68
C ARG A 4 23.72 17.61 42.34
N ILE A 5 24.49 17.29 41.30
CA ILE A 5 24.08 17.16 39.90
C ILE A 5 22.86 16.21 39.82
N HIS A 6 21.66 16.74 39.57
CA HIS A 6 20.53 15.97 39.06
C HIS A 6 20.44 16.19 37.56
N LYS A 7 21.28 15.46 36.82
CA LYS A 7 21.18 15.34 35.37
C LYS A 7 19.95 14.46 35.09
N LYS A 8 18.75 15.06 35.06
CA LYS A 8 17.57 14.42 34.48
C LYS A 8 17.90 14.15 33.02
N SER A 9 18.35 12.94 32.74
CA SER A 9 18.54 12.44 31.40
C SER A 9 17.16 12.42 30.75
N CYS A 10 16.85 13.47 29.98
CA CYS A 10 15.69 13.52 29.11
C CYS A 10 15.93 12.49 28.01
N ILE A 11 15.59 11.24 28.30
CA ILE A 11 15.61 10.17 27.30
C ILE A 11 14.46 10.49 26.34
N ARG A 12 14.75 11.26 25.29
CA ARG A 12 13.92 11.39 24.10
C ARG A 12 13.64 9.96 23.64
N LYS A 13 12.40 9.47 23.78
CA LYS A 13 12.07 8.15 23.24
C LYS A 13 12.27 8.28 21.72
N PRO A 14 13.23 7.57 21.13
CA PRO A 14 13.48 7.70 19.70
C PRO A 14 12.25 7.18 18.97
N ASN A 15 11.90 7.83 17.86
CA ASN A 15 10.98 7.24 16.90
C ASN A 15 11.73 6.02 16.31
N VAL A 16 11.19 4.83 16.51
CA VAL A 16 11.83 3.58 16.07
C VAL A 16 11.11 3.14 14.81
N ASN A 17 11.88 2.98 13.72
CA ASN A 17 11.38 2.38 12.49
C ASN A 17 12.19 1.12 12.20
N LEU A 18 11.50 0.01 11.99
CA LEU A 18 12.06 -1.24 11.52
C LEU A 18 11.32 -1.62 10.24
N SER A 19 12.05 -1.95 9.18
CA SER A 19 11.47 -2.41 7.93
C SER A 19 12.24 -3.64 7.43
N LEU A 20 11.50 -4.67 7.03
CA LEU A 20 12.01 -5.92 6.51
C LEU A 20 11.29 -6.22 5.19
N SER A 21 12.05 -6.45 4.13
CA SER A 21 11.52 -6.80 2.81
C SER A 21 12.20 -8.06 2.29
N GLY A 22 11.41 -9.06 1.91
CA GLY A 22 11.87 -10.29 1.28
C GLY A 22 11.28 -10.43 -0.12
N LEU A 23 12.09 -10.87 -1.07
CA LEU A 23 11.64 -11.25 -2.41
C LEU A 23 12.16 -12.65 -2.71
N TYR A 24 11.25 -13.58 -2.96
CA TYR A 24 11.57 -14.93 -3.39
C TYR A 24 11.04 -15.17 -4.79
N ASN A 25 11.94 -15.55 -5.70
CA ASN A 25 11.58 -15.95 -7.06
C ASN A 25 11.53 -17.47 -7.10
N PHE A 26 10.40 -18.02 -7.51
CA PHE A 26 10.28 -19.47 -7.69
C PHE A 26 11.08 -19.91 -8.92
N TYR A 27 11.22 -21.24 -9.08
CA TYR A 27 11.95 -21.82 -10.19
C TYR A 27 11.44 -21.27 -11.53
N LYS A 28 12.40 -20.85 -12.37
CA LYS A 28 12.15 -20.14 -13.61
C LYS A 28 11.90 -21.16 -14.72
N ASN A 29 10.64 -21.31 -15.12
CA ASN A 29 10.30 -21.98 -16.37
C ASN A 29 10.34 -20.95 -17.51
N GLU A 30 10.63 -21.40 -18.73
CA GLU A 30 10.66 -20.52 -19.91
C GLU A 30 9.29 -19.86 -20.16
N ASP A 31 8.20 -20.57 -19.84
CA ASP A 31 6.84 -20.10 -20.05
C ASP A 31 6.27 -19.25 -18.90
N LYS A 32 6.72 -19.52 -17.67
CA LYS A 32 6.09 -18.98 -16.45
C LYS A 32 7.16 -18.52 -15.45
N ARG A 33 6.99 -17.31 -14.93
CA ARG A 33 7.79 -16.78 -13.82
C ARG A 33 6.88 -16.41 -12.66
N GLN A 34 7.26 -16.84 -11.47
CA GLN A 34 6.51 -16.57 -10.25
C GLN A 34 7.42 -15.93 -9.22
N HIS A 35 6.88 -15.00 -8.47
CA HIS A 35 7.57 -14.41 -7.33
C HIS A 35 6.58 -14.11 -6.21
N ILE A 36 7.11 -14.14 -4.99
CA ILE A 36 6.43 -13.64 -3.81
C ILE A 36 7.30 -12.57 -3.17
N ASN A 37 6.69 -11.44 -2.86
CA ASN A 37 7.32 -10.32 -2.19
C ASN A 37 6.56 -10.07 -0.88
N VAL A 38 7.29 -9.99 0.22
CA VAL A 38 6.73 -9.76 1.55
C VAL A 38 7.46 -8.55 2.13
N ASN A 39 6.70 -7.57 2.59
CA ASN A 39 7.22 -6.38 3.27
C ASN A 39 6.54 -6.28 4.62
N LEU A 40 7.34 -6.07 5.65
CA LEU A 40 6.93 -5.82 7.02
C LEU A 40 7.56 -4.51 7.45
N SER A 41 6.80 -3.65 8.10
CA SER A 41 7.35 -2.47 8.76
C SER A 41 6.66 -2.23 10.08
N PHE A 42 7.44 -1.81 11.06
CA PHE A 42 7.02 -1.43 12.39
C PHE A 42 7.53 -0.02 12.67
N GLN A 43 6.66 0.83 13.18
CA GLN A 43 7.00 2.19 13.57
C GLN A 43 6.40 2.47 14.95
N GLU A 44 7.21 2.95 15.88
CA GLU A 44 6.74 3.45 17.17
C GLU A 44 7.06 4.93 17.29
N ALA A 45 6.02 5.73 17.47
CA ALA A 45 6.12 7.15 17.78
C ALA A 45 5.61 7.38 19.20
N ALA A 46 6.35 8.15 20.00
CA ALA A 46 5.92 8.53 21.33
C ALA A 46 5.87 10.07 21.41
N ASP A 47 4.66 10.61 21.57
CA ASP A 47 4.46 12.04 21.73
C ASP A 47 4.66 12.42 23.19
N LYS A 48 5.79 13.05 23.49
CA LYS A 48 6.05 13.65 24.79
C LYS A 48 5.57 15.11 24.79
N GLN A 49 4.53 15.40 25.55
CA GLN A 49 4.11 16.77 25.86
C GLN A 49 4.58 17.10 27.30
N GLY A 50 5.81 17.61 27.44
CA GLY A 50 6.46 17.84 28.74
C GLY A 50 7.22 16.63 29.31
N ASP A 51 7.48 16.62 30.63
CA ASP A 51 8.20 15.54 31.37
C ASP A 51 7.29 14.34 31.73
N ILE A 52 6.04 14.32 31.23
CA ILE A 52 5.02 13.31 31.55
C ILE A 52 4.62 12.57 30.28
N ILE A 53 4.82 11.25 30.25
CA ILE A 53 4.23 10.38 29.24
C ILE A 53 2.79 10.09 29.70
N LYS A 54 1.81 10.74 29.07
CA LYS A 54 0.40 10.40 29.33
C LYS A 54 0.11 8.97 28.86
N PRO A 55 -0.67 8.15 29.61
CA PRO A 55 -1.18 6.88 29.11
C PRO A 55 -1.91 7.13 27.77
N GLY A 56 -1.50 6.43 26.71
CA GLY A 56 -2.04 6.63 25.35
C GLY A 56 -1.24 7.53 24.41
N ALA A 57 -0.12 8.12 24.87
CA ALA A 57 0.75 8.96 24.03
C ALA A 57 1.78 8.18 23.19
N VAL A 58 1.69 6.85 23.17
CA VAL A 58 2.50 5.98 22.31
C VAL A 58 1.63 5.49 21.17
N SER A 59 2.09 5.71 19.95
CA SER A 59 1.46 5.28 18.71
C SER A 59 2.32 4.22 18.04
N GLN A 60 1.76 3.06 17.78
CA GLN A 60 2.44 1.95 17.12
C GLN A 60 1.76 1.66 15.79
N PHE A 61 2.55 1.52 14.73
CA PHE A 61 2.10 1.28 13.37
C PHE A 61 2.80 0.04 12.82
N TYR A 62 2.02 -0.99 12.51
CA TYR A 62 2.49 -2.21 11.88
C TYR A 62 1.90 -2.26 10.47
N ASN A 63 2.74 -2.38 9.45
CA ASN A 63 2.28 -2.58 8.08
C ASN A 63 2.90 -3.84 7.51
N MET A 64 2.05 -4.70 6.96
CA MET A 64 2.41 -5.91 6.24
C MET A 64 1.86 -5.81 4.81
N SER A 65 2.69 -6.12 3.83
CA SER A 65 2.29 -6.21 2.43
C SER A 65 2.87 -7.47 1.81
N THR A 66 2.00 -8.34 1.33
CA THR A 66 2.39 -9.56 0.62
C THR A 66 1.87 -9.48 -0.80
N VAL A 67 2.74 -9.63 -1.78
CA VAL A 67 2.43 -9.59 -3.21
C VAL A 67 2.92 -10.87 -3.86
N TYR A 68 2.01 -11.60 -4.49
CA TYR A 68 2.29 -12.70 -5.39
C TYR A 68 2.13 -12.25 -6.83
N GLY A 69 3.14 -12.51 -7.66
CA GLY A 69 3.13 -12.18 -9.08
C GLY A 69 3.39 -13.40 -9.95
N LEU A 70 2.56 -13.58 -10.98
CA LEU A 70 2.69 -14.63 -11.98
C LEU A 70 2.77 -13.99 -13.37
N LEU A 71 3.88 -14.19 -14.06
CA LEU A 71 4.12 -13.71 -15.41
C LEU A 71 4.15 -14.88 -16.40
N PHE A 72 3.26 -14.84 -17.38
CA PHE A 72 3.34 -15.65 -18.59
C PHE A 72 4.25 -14.93 -19.59
N VAL A 73 5.48 -15.44 -19.75
CA VAL A 73 6.54 -14.82 -20.55
C VAL A 73 6.18 -14.70 -22.04
N PRO A 74 5.69 -15.76 -22.74
CA PRO A 74 5.42 -15.67 -24.17
C PRO A 74 4.30 -14.68 -24.50
N GLN A 75 3.26 -14.64 -23.67
CA GLN A 75 2.09 -13.78 -23.86
C GLN A 75 2.26 -12.39 -23.23
N ALA A 76 3.31 -12.17 -22.44
CA ALA A 76 3.54 -10.95 -21.66
C ALA A 76 2.33 -10.52 -20.80
N ILE A 77 1.64 -11.51 -20.23
CA ILE A 77 0.52 -11.33 -19.30
C ILE A 77 1.02 -11.54 -17.88
N HIS A 78 0.72 -10.62 -16.99
CA HIS A 78 1.15 -10.63 -15.61
C HIS A 78 -0.05 -10.49 -14.67
N PHE A 79 -0.25 -11.51 -13.86
CA PHE A 79 -1.22 -11.52 -12.79
C PHE A 79 -0.55 -11.11 -11.48
N THR A 80 -1.25 -10.33 -10.68
CA THR A 80 -0.85 -9.92 -9.33
C THR A 80 -1.97 -10.23 -8.38
N ALA A 81 -1.64 -10.86 -7.27
CA ALA A 81 -2.47 -10.89 -6.09
C ALA A 81 -1.68 -10.28 -4.95
N SER A 82 -2.28 -9.41 -4.16
CA SER A 82 -1.64 -8.88 -2.97
C SER A 82 -2.63 -8.71 -1.84
N VAL A 83 -2.10 -8.71 -0.63
CA VAL A 83 -2.84 -8.36 0.57
C VAL A 83 -2.00 -7.35 1.32
N ASN A 84 -2.61 -6.21 1.64
CA ASN A 84 -1.99 -5.19 2.47
C ASN A 84 -2.76 -5.11 3.76
N THR A 85 -2.04 -5.09 4.88
CA THR A 85 -2.61 -5.10 6.21
C THR A 85 -1.87 -4.10 7.06
N THR A 86 -2.61 -3.22 7.72
CA THR A 86 -2.09 -2.19 8.59
C THR A 86 -2.78 -2.29 9.94
N TYR A 87 -2.01 -2.43 11.01
CA TYR A 87 -2.51 -2.39 12.37
C TYR A 87 -1.89 -1.20 13.09
N ASN A 88 -2.73 -0.31 13.58
CA ASN A 88 -2.30 0.88 14.29
C ASN A 88 -2.92 0.89 15.68
N HIS A 89 -2.12 1.19 16.68
CA HIS A 89 -2.58 1.48 18.02
C HIS A 89 -2.26 2.94 18.33
N VAL A 90 -3.28 3.78 18.49
CA VAL A 90 -3.14 5.23 18.67
C VAL A 90 -4.15 5.69 19.72
N GLY A 91 -3.69 6.39 20.76
CA GLY A 91 -4.59 7.00 21.75
C GLY A 91 -5.46 5.99 22.51
N GLY A 92 -5.00 4.75 22.68
CA GLY A 92 -5.75 3.67 23.32
C GLY A 92 -6.78 2.97 22.43
N LYS A 93 -6.92 3.38 21.16
CA LYS A 93 -7.78 2.71 20.16
C LYS A 93 -6.95 1.88 19.20
N THR A 94 -7.58 0.85 18.65
CA THR A 94 -6.99 -0.07 17.68
C THR A 94 -7.66 0.08 16.33
N TYR A 95 -6.85 0.36 15.31
CA TYR A 95 -7.28 0.47 13.92
C TYR A 95 -6.65 -0.65 13.13
N TRP A 96 -7.47 -1.48 12.48
CA TRP A 96 -7.01 -2.56 11.61
C TRP A 96 -7.55 -2.34 10.21
N ILE A 97 -6.67 -2.23 9.23
CA ILE A 97 -7.05 -2.11 7.82
C ILE A 97 -6.50 -3.32 7.11
N THR A 98 -7.33 -4.03 6.35
CA THR A 98 -6.85 -5.10 5.49
C THR A 98 -7.50 -5.01 4.13
N GLY A 99 -6.71 -5.26 3.09
CA GLY A 99 -7.17 -5.10 1.73
C GLY A 99 -6.52 -6.05 0.74
N PRO A 100 -7.23 -7.09 0.28
CA PRO A 100 -6.81 -7.83 -0.90
C PRO A 100 -6.90 -6.94 -2.15
N THR A 101 -5.91 -7.11 -3.03
CA THR A 101 -5.87 -6.52 -4.37
C THR A 101 -5.55 -7.61 -5.38
N LEU A 102 -6.34 -7.68 -6.44
CA LEU A 102 -6.08 -8.54 -7.58
C LEU A 102 -5.87 -7.67 -8.80
N GLY A 103 -5.00 -8.08 -9.70
CA GLY A 103 -4.72 -7.34 -10.91
C GLY A 103 -4.21 -8.22 -12.03
N VAL A 104 -4.47 -7.79 -13.25
CA VAL A 104 -3.94 -8.38 -14.46
C VAL A 104 -3.43 -7.25 -15.34
N ARG A 105 -2.25 -7.42 -15.92
CA ARG A 105 -1.68 -6.50 -16.90
C ARG A 105 -1.14 -7.30 -18.07
N ALA A 106 -1.35 -6.82 -19.28
CA ALA A 106 -0.93 -7.49 -20.50
C ALA A 106 -0.29 -6.50 -21.46
N LYS A 107 0.74 -6.96 -22.18
CA LYS A 107 1.28 -6.21 -23.33
C LYS A 107 0.65 -6.75 -24.62
N VAL A 108 -0.28 -5.98 -25.17
CA VAL A 108 -1.01 -6.29 -26.40
C VAL A 108 -0.43 -5.51 -27.60
N PHE A 109 -0.88 -5.81 -28.82
CA PHE A 109 -0.39 -5.21 -30.08
C PHE A 109 1.14 -5.23 -30.24
N LYS A 110 1.73 -6.43 -30.38
CA LYS A 110 3.20 -6.61 -30.51
C LYS A 110 4.01 -5.88 -29.41
N LYS A 111 3.46 -5.84 -28.19
CA LYS A 111 4.05 -5.20 -27.00
C LYS A 111 4.16 -3.67 -27.04
N THR A 112 3.41 -3.01 -27.94
CA THR A 112 3.36 -1.54 -28.05
C THR A 112 2.29 -0.90 -27.15
N MET A 113 1.31 -1.70 -26.72
CA MET A 113 0.24 -1.27 -25.83
C MET A 113 0.28 -2.07 -24.54
N LEU A 114 0.35 -1.40 -23.40
CA LEU A 114 0.24 -1.99 -22.08
C LEU A 114 -1.16 -1.71 -21.54
N THR A 115 -1.95 -2.75 -21.34
CA THR A 115 -3.26 -2.64 -20.68
C THR A 115 -3.20 -3.31 -19.33
N GLY A 116 -3.97 -2.80 -18.38
CA GLY A 116 -4.09 -3.42 -17.07
C GLY A 116 -5.37 -3.04 -16.37
N MET A 117 -5.81 -3.95 -15.51
CA MET A 117 -6.94 -3.74 -14.63
C MET A 117 -6.62 -4.33 -13.26
N SER A 118 -7.03 -3.64 -12.20
CA SER A 118 -6.92 -4.14 -10.84
C SER A 118 -8.16 -3.80 -10.02
N ALA A 119 -8.49 -4.67 -9.10
CA ALA A 119 -9.55 -4.49 -8.12
C ALA A 119 -8.94 -4.63 -6.73
N SER A 120 -9.23 -3.70 -5.83
CA SER A 120 -8.82 -3.78 -4.43
C SER A 120 -10.02 -3.52 -3.54
N TYR A 121 -10.19 -4.34 -2.51
CA TYR A 121 -11.22 -4.14 -1.52
C TYR A 121 -10.55 -3.93 -0.18
N ASN A 122 -10.69 -2.75 0.42
CA ASN A 122 -10.04 -2.41 1.69
C ASN A 122 -11.10 -2.24 2.76
N VAL A 123 -10.95 -2.93 3.88
CA VAL A 123 -11.85 -2.81 5.03
C VAL A 123 -11.06 -2.28 6.21
N SER A 124 -11.56 -1.21 6.84
CA SER A 124 -11.03 -0.71 8.09
C SER A 124 -11.95 -1.07 9.25
N TYR A 125 -11.35 -1.53 10.32
CA TYR A 125 -11.97 -1.87 11.58
C TYR A 125 -11.44 -0.93 12.64
N ASN A 126 -12.33 -0.44 13.51
CA ASN A 126 -12.01 0.36 14.67
C ASN A 126 -12.54 -0.38 15.90
N ASP A 127 -11.64 -0.78 16.79
CA ASP A 127 -11.95 -1.57 18.00
C ASP A 127 -12.87 -2.78 17.71
N GLY A 128 -12.62 -3.46 16.58
CA GLY A 128 -13.35 -4.66 16.14
C GLY A 128 -14.61 -4.41 15.32
N THR A 129 -15.09 -3.17 15.21
CA THR A 129 -16.25 -2.82 14.36
C THR A 129 -15.80 -2.36 12.97
N ALA A 130 -16.42 -2.88 11.91
CA ALA A 130 -16.07 -2.53 10.54
C ALA A 130 -16.63 -1.15 10.16
N GLU A 131 -15.79 -0.11 10.21
CA GLU A 131 -16.21 1.28 10.00
C GLU A 131 -16.24 1.72 8.53
N ASN A 132 -15.30 1.25 7.70
CA ASN A 132 -15.19 1.69 6.32
C ASN A 132 -14.83 0.53 5.40
N LYS A 133 -15.52 0.45 4.27
CA LYS A 133 -15.29 -0.51 3.20
C LYS A 133 -15.08 0.27 1.92
N VAL A 134 -13.94 0.09 1.29
CA VAL A 134 -13.54 0.81 0.08
C VAL A 134 -13.21 -0.18 -1.02
N LEU A 135 -14.09 -0.26 -2.01
CA LEU A 135 -13.83 -0.97 -3.25
C LEU A 135 -13.23 0.00 -4.27
N ASN A 136 -12.05 -0.32 -4.79
CA ASN A 136 -11.44 0.41 -5.91
C ASN A 136 -11.27 -0.52 -7.10
N LEU A 137 -11.75 -0.09 -8.26
CA LEU A 137 -11.43 -0.66 -9.56
C LEU A 137 -10.53 0.34 -10.29
N ARG A 138 -9.42 -0.14 -10.84
CA ARG A 138 -8.46 0.67 -11.58
C ARG A 138 -8.22 0.05 -12.94
N GLY A 139 -8.36 0.82 -13.99
CA GLY A 139 -7.94 0.48 -15.34
C GLY A 139 -6.78 1.37 -15.77
N ASN A 140 -5.79 0.82 -16.46
CA ASN A 140 -4.72 1.58 -17.08
C ASN A 140 -4.48 1.11 -18.52
N VAL A 141 -4.20 2.07 -19.39
CA VAL A 141 -3.83 1.84 -20.78
C VAL A 141 -2.66 2.75 -21.10
N GLY A 142 -1.55 2.17 -21.54
CA GLY A 142 -0.37 2.89 -22.04
C GLY A 142 -0.12 2.49 -23.48
N TYR A 143 0.16 3.45 -24.36
CA TYR A 143 0.47 3.20 -25.76
C TYR A 143 1.68 4.02 -26.19
N ILE A 144 2.67 3.34 -26.77
CA ILE A 144 3.88 3.96 -27.30
C ILE A 144 3.75 4.10 -28.81
N PHE A 145 3.49 5.31 -29.28
CA PHE A 145 3.41 5.66 -30.68
C PHE A 145 4.77 6.12 -31.20
N MET A 146 5.25 5.51 -32.30
CA MET A 146 6.52 5.82 -32.98
C MET A 146 7.77 5.85 -32.07
N LYS A 147 7.75 5.12 -30.93
CA LYS A 147 8.82 5.11 -29.91
C LYS A 147 9.12 6.46 -29.22
N LYS A 148 8.47 7.55 -29.63
CA LYS A 148 8.69 8.91 -29.09
C LYS A 148 7.50 9.43 -28.30
N HIS A 149 6.30 8.99 -28.63
CA HIS A 149 5.06 9.46 -28.02
C HIS A 149 4.54 8.40 -27.05
N ASN A 150 4.39 8.74 -25.78
CA ASN A 150 3.83 7.86 -24.75
C ASN A 150 2.49 8.44 -24.28
N LEU A 151 1.40 7.74 -24.60
CA LEU A 151 0.05 8.08 -24.18
C LEU A 151 -0.35 7.15 -23.04
N THR A 152 -0.74 7.70 -21.89
CA THR A 152 -1.20 6.92 -20.75
C THR A 152 -2.58 7.42 -20.30
N LEU A 153 -3.54 6.52 -20.22
CA LEU A 153 -4.86 6.73 -19.66
C LEU A 153 -5.01 5.85 -18.41
N ASN A 154 -5.37 6.45 -17.29
CA ASN A 154 -5.70 5.75 -16.05
C ASN A 154 -7.13 6.12 -15.65
N ALA A 155 -7.92 5.15 -15.20
CA ALA A 155 -9.25 5.37 -14.66
C ALA A 155 -9.37 4.62 -13.34
N VAL A 156 -9.92 5.28 -12.32
CA VAL A 156 -10.17 4.72 -11.00
C VAL A 156 -11.63 4.95 -10.65
N TRP A 157 -12.36 3.88 -10.42
CA TRP A 157 -13.70 3.91 -9.85
C TRP A 157 -13.61 3.44 -8.40
N GLN A 158 -14.12 4.24 -7.48
CA GLN A 158 -14.03 3.99 -6.05
C GLN A 158 -15.42 4.08 -5.42
N ARG A 159 -15.83 3.03 -4.72
CA ARG A 159 -17.04 2.97 -3.91
C ARG A 159 -16.67 2.85 -2.45
N ARG A 160 -17.15 3.78 -1.61
CA ARG A 160 -16.90 3.85 -0.17
C ARG A 160 -18.19 3.66 0.59
N GLU A 161 -18.21 2.71 1.50
CA GLU A 161 -19.31 2.45 2.42
C GLU A 161 -18.79 2.68 3.84
N ARG A 162 -19.48 3.51 4.61
CA ARG A 162 -19.08 3.87 5.97
C ARG A 162 -20.25 3.60 6.91
N LEU A 163 -19.97 3.25 8.16
CA LEU A 163 -20.99 3.22 9.21
C LEU A 163 -21.64 4.61 9.30
N GLU A 164 -22.98 4.62 9.37
CA GLU A 164 -23.81 5.82 9.59
C GLU A 164 -23.71 6.92 8.53
N VAL A 165 -23.12 6.64 7.36
CA VAL A 165 -23.02 7.60 6.24
C VAL A 165 -23.44 6.93 4.94
N PRO A 166 -24.17 7.63 4.04
CA PRO A 166 -24.53 7.10 2.74
C PRO A 166 -23.32 6.65 1.90
N VAL A 167 -23.53 5.58 1.14
CA VAL A 167 -22.53 5.06 0.20
C VAL A 167 -22.16 6.14 -0.80
N THR A 168 -20.86 6.39 -0.95
CA THR A 168 -20.33 7.39 -1.88
C THR A 168 -19.55 6.71 -2.99
N THR A 169 -19.76 7.15 -4.23
CA THR A 169 -19.02 6.66 -5.40
C THR A 169 -18.28 7.81 -6.04
N ALA A 170 -17.03 7.59 -6.46
CA ALA A 170 -16.21 8.56 -7.15
C ALA A 170 -15.52 7.92 -8.35
N VAL A 171 -15.39 8.67 -9.44
CA VAL A 171 -14.62 8.28 -10.62
C VAL A 171 -13.55 9.33 -10.86
N THR A 172 -12.32 8.87 -11.07
CA THR A 172 -11.19 9.72 -11.41
C THR A 172 -10.51 9.16 -12.65
N THR A 173 -10.47 9.95 -13.71
CA THR A 173 -9.81 9.60 -14.96
C THR A 173 -8.66 10.58 -15.18
N THR A 174 -7.49 10.05 -15.50
CA THR A 174 -6.27 10.82 -15.75
C THR A 174 -5.70 10.43 -17.10
N PHE A 175 -5.55 11.42 -17.97
CA PHE A 175 -4.90 11.28 -19.25
C PHE A 175 -3.54 12.00 -19.21
N ALA A 176 -2.49 11.35 -19.70
CA ALA A 176 -1.15 11.88 -19.75
C ALA A 176 -0.51 11.58 -21.11
N TYR A 177 0.24 12.55 -21.62
CA TYR A 177 1.01 12.44 -22.84
C TYR A 177 2.43 12.92 -22.57
N ALA A 178 3.41 12.10 -22.96
CA ALA A 178 4.82 12.43 -22.86
C ALA A 178 5.51 12.22 -24.21
N TYR A 179 6.37 13.17 -24.59
CA TYR A 179 7.19 13.09 -25.79
C TYR A 179 8.67 12.99 -25.39
N SER A 180 9.37 12.00 -25.93
CA SER A 180 10.82 11.85 -25.77
C SER A 180 11.51 12.13 -27.10
N PHE A 181 12.48 13.05 -27.08
CA PHE A 181 13.25 13.47 -28.26
C PHE A 181 14.30 12.43 -28.66
#